data_AF-A0A0L7K3V6-F1
#
_entry.id   AF-A0A0L7K3V6-F1
#
_cell.length_a   1.000
_cell.length_b   1.000
_cell.length_c   1.000
_cell.angle_alpha   90.00
_cell.angle_beta   90.00
_cell.angle_gamma   90.00
#
_symmetry.space_group_name_H-M   'P 1'
#
loop_
_entity.id
_entity.type
_entity.pdbx_description
1 polymer ?
#
loop_
_entity_poly.entity_id
_entity_poly.type
_entity_poly.pdbx_seq_one_letter_code
_entity_poly.pdbx_strand_id
1 'polypeptide(L)'
;MTASTRLALTRSTLRLFDDAAALKVALSYGLGMQDGPIWGPIGVAGNLFTLAYLQAEKIGWLIDTGLLKVSEETEFKVKTSHKLFWSLYAFVGLVKSIRALHASAQLLKSRQRPRCAQARFTQASLTTTKLLLDVVHVVSWLPRGWLWGSALQTQHASGIATLAAIMGLVVHYNGMRLLPRK
;
A
#
# COMPACT_ATOMS: atom_id res chain seq x y z
N MET A 1 3.68 3.16 28.91
CA MET A 1 3.73 2.66 27.51
C MET A 1 2.92 1.39 27.40
N THR A 2 1.91 1.33 26.53
CA THR A 2 1.10 0.13 26.29
C THR A 2 1.81 -0.82 25.31
N ALA A 3 1.37 -2.09 25.26
CA ALA A 3 1.88 -3.06 24.29
C ALA A 3 1.68 -2.59 22.83
N SER A 4 0.55 -1.96 22.54
CA SER A 4 0.25 -1.40 21.21
C SER A 4 1.24 -0.31 20.79
N THR A 5 1.63 0.58 21.70
CA THR A 5 2.66 1.61 21.41
C THR A 5 4.01 0.98 21.11
N ARG A 6 4.42 -0.04 21.86
CA ARG A 6 5.70 -0.74 21.63
C ARG A 6 5.72 -1.42 20.26
N LEU A 7 4.63 -2.08 19.88
CA LEU A 7 4.50 -2.70 18.56
C LEU A 7 4.55 -1.67 17.43
N ALA A 8 3.85 -0.55 17.59
CA ALA A 8 3.85 0.53 16.59
C ALA A 8 5.27 1.11 16.39
N LEU A 9 5.99 1.40 17.48
CA LEU A 9 7.37 1.90 17.44
C LEU A 9 8.34 0.88 16.83
N THR A 10 8.20 -0.40 17.18
CA THR A 10 9.01 -1.47 16.60
C THR A 10 8.82 -1.52 15.09
N ARG A 11 7.57 -1.51 14.63
CA ARG A 11 7.23 -1.49 13.20
C ARG A 11 7.78 -0.26 12.49
N SER A 12 7.66 0.94 13.06
CA SER A 12 8.22 2.15 12.47
C SER A 12 9.75 2.12 12.42
N THR A 13 10.40 1.53 13.42
CA THR A 13 11.87 1.34 13.43
C THR A 13 12.31 0.35 12.35
N LEU A 14 11.59 -0.76 12.15
CA LEU A 14 11.89 -1.72 11.08
C LEU A 14 11.81 -1.10 9.68
N ARG A 15 10.89 -0.16 9.46
CA ARG A 15 10.71 0.51 8.17
C ARG A 15 11.87 1.43 7.78
N LEU A 16 12.73 1.80 8.72
CA LEU A 16 13.95 2.57 8.43
C LEU A 16 14.92 1.82 7.51
N PHE A 17 14.76 0.50 7.40
CA PHE A 17 15.61 -0.37 6.58
C PHE A 17 14.98 -0.72 5.21
N ASP A 18 13.74 -0.27 4.94
CA ASP A 18 13.00 -0.65 3.73
C ASP A 18 13.49 0.10 2.47
N ASP A 19 14.29 1.16 2.61
CA ASP A 19 14.73 2.00 1.48
C ASP A 19 15.52 1.23 0.43
N ALA A 20 16.44 0.36 0.84
CA ALA A 20 17.25 -0.40 -0.11
C ALA A 20 16.36 -1.30 -0.99
N ALA A 21 15.36 -1.93 -0.39
CA ALA A 21 14.39 -2.76 -1.11
C ALA A 21 13.50 -1.90 -2.02
N ALA A 22 12.98 -0.78 -1.51
CA ALA A 22 12.13 0.14 -2.28
C ALA A 22 12.89 0.77 -3.46
N LEU A 23 14.14 1.18 -3.25
CA LEU A 23 15.00 1.74 -4.28
C LEU A 23 15.37 0.68 -5.33
N LYS A 24 15.70 -0.54 -4.91
CA LYS A 24 15.92 -1.66 -5.84
C LYS A 24 14.71 -1.88 -6.73
N VAL A 25 13.50 -1.89 -6.16
CA VAL A 25 12.25 -2.03 -6.93
C VAL A 25 12.06 -0.86 -7.89
N ALA A 26 12.26 0.38 -7.44
CA ALA A 26 12.14 1.57 -8.29
C ALA A 26 13.13 1.56 -9.46
N LEU A 27 14.40 1.23 -9.21
CA LEU A 27 15.44 1.14 -10.23
C LEU A 27 15.18 0.00 -11.21
N SER A 28 14.74 -1.17 -10.71
CA SER A 28 14.40 -2.32 -11.56
C SER A 28 13.19 -2.04 -12.46
N TYR A 29 12.26 -1.21 -11.99
CA TYR A 29 11.09 -0.79 -12.76
C TYR A 29 11.44 0.30 -13.80
N GLY A 30 12.46 1.10 -13.53
CA GLY A 30 12.92 2.19 -14.40
C GLY A 30 11.85 3.25 -14.63
N LEU A 31 11.80 3.79 -15.86
CA LEU A 31 10.83 4.82 -16.27
C LEU A 31 9.47 4.25 -16.72
N GLY A 32 9.19 2.98 -16.41
CA GLY A 32 7.89 2.37 -16.69
C GLY A 32 7.61 2.04 -18.16
N MET A 33 8.64 2.05 -19.02
CA MET A 33 8.49 1.76 -20.46
C MET A 33 7.84 0.39 -20.73
N GLN A 34 8.03 -0.58 -19.84
CA GLN A 34 7.46 -1.93 -19.92
C GLN A 34 5.92 -1.99 -19.79
N ASP A 35 5.30 -0.98 -19.18
CA ASP A 35 3.85 -0.95 -18.92
C ASP A 35 3.10 -0.06 -19.96
N GLY A 36 3.82 0.54 -20.91
CA GLY A 36 3.26 1.41 -21.95
C GLY A 36 2.97 2.85 -21.49
N PRO A 37 2.45 3.70 -22.39
CA PRO A 37 2.40 5.15 -22.19
C PRO A 37 1.45 5.61 -21.07
N ILE A 38 0.42 4.82 -20.75
CA ILE A 38 -0.57 5.17 -19.71
C ILE A 38 -0.17 4.58 -18.36
N TRP A 39 0.20 3.29 -18.31
CA TRP A 39 0.46 2.58 -17.06
C TRP A 39 1.89 2.74 -16.56
N GLY A 40 2.85 3.00 -17.46
CA GLY A 40 4.24 3.30 -17.12
C GLY A 40 4.34 4.45 -16.11
N PRO A 41 3.84 5.65 -16.43
CA PRO A 41 3.84 6.80 -15.52
C PRO A 41 3.13 6.53 -14.20
N ILE A 42 2.01 5.80 -14.20
CA ILE A 42 1.29 5.41 -12.97
C ILE A 42 2.17 4.55 -12.07
N GLY A 43 2.90 3.58 -12.64
CA GLY A 43 3.82 2.76 -11.86
C GLY A 43 5.05 3.54 -11.37
N VAL A 44 5.58 4.47 -12.15
CA VAL A 44 6.66 5.37 -11.71
C VAL A 44 6.18 6.23 -10.54
N ALA A 45 4.98 6.81 -10.64
CA ALA A 45 4.36 7.57 -9.56
C ALA A 45 4.18 6.72 -8.30
N GLY A 46 3.76 5.45 -8.43
CA GLY A 46 3.66 4.52 -7.30
C GLY A 46 5.00 4.30 -6.58
N ASN A 47 6.09 4.11 -7.34
CA ASN A 47 7.43 3.97 -6.76
C ASN A 47 7.89 5.29 -6.10
N LEU A 48 7.63 6.43 -6.73
CA LEU A 48 7.94 7.74 -6.18
C LEU A 48 7.20 7.98 -4.85
N PHE A 49 5.90 7.70 -4.79
CA PHE A 49 5.11 7.81 -3.55
C PHE A 49 5.61 6.85 -2.48
N THR A 50 6.06 5.64 -2.86
CA THR A 50 6.67 4.70 -1.90
C THR A 50 7.95 5.28 -1.28
N LEU A 51 8.84 5.85 -2.09
CA LEU A 51 10.08 6.45 -1.60
C LEU A 51 9.81 7.69 -0.74
N ALA A 52 8.88 8.56 -1.16
CA ALA A 52 8.47 9.74 -0.41
C ALA A 52 7.81 9.39 0.92
N TYR A 53 6.97 8.35 0.92
CA TYR A 53 6.36 7.77 2.11
C TYR A 53 7.42 7.31 3.12
N LEU A 54 8.42 6.54 2.67
CA LEU A 54 9.51 6.07 3.53
C LEU A 54 10.35 7.23 4.09
N GLN A 55 10.65 8.26 3.28
CA GLN A 55 11.36 9.44 3.79
C GLN A 55 10.54 10.19 4.86
N ALA A 56 9.24 10.35 4.63
CA ALA A 56 8.37 11.00 5.59
C ALA A 56 8.23 10.20 6.90
N GLU A 57 8.21 8.86 6.83
CA GLU A 57 8.23 7.98 8.02
C GLU A 57 9.53 8.17 8.81
N LYS A 58 10.70 8.29 8.16
CA LYS A 58 11.98 8.55 8.87
C LYS A 58 11.98 9.89 9.59
N ILE A 59 11.54 10.95 8.92
CA ILE A 59 11.48 12.28 9.53
C ILE A 59 10.52 12.24 10.72
N GLY A 60 9.35 11.61 10.56
CA GLY A 60 8.40 11.38 11.65
C GLY A 60 9.02 10.63 12.83
N TRP A 61 9.76 9.55 12.56
CA TRP A 61 10.47 8.77 13.57
C TRP A 61 11.55 9.60 14.30
N LEU A 62 12.31 10.42 13.58
CA LEU A 62 13.32 11.32 14.18
C LEU A 62 12.68 12.35 15.11
N ILE A 63 11.50 12.86 14.75
CA ILE A 63 10.73 13.78 15.59
C ILE A 63 10.18 13.05 16.82
N ASP A 64 9.53 11.90 16.63
CA ASP A 64 8.89 11.14 17.71
C ASP A 64 9.91 10.59 18.74
N THR A 65 11.17 10.39 18.33
CA THR A 65 12.29 10.00 19.22
C THR A 65 13.00 11.18 19.88
N GLY A 66 12.66 12.41 19.51
CA GLY A 66 13.31 13.63 20.00
C GLY A 66 14.71 13.89 19.44
N LEU A 67 15.16 13.09 18.45
CA LEU A 67 16.42 13.32 17.73
C LEU A 67 16.36 14.59 16.86
N LEU A 68 15.18 14.90 16.32
CA LEU A 68 14.92 16.10 15.54
C LEU A 68 13.85 16.94 16.23
N LYS A 69 14.26 18.08 16.81
CA LYS A 69 13.33 19.05 17.42
C LYS A 69 12.87 20.04 16.35
N VAL A 70 11.58 20.13 16.13
CA VAL A 70 10.96 21.03 15.15
C VAL A 70 9.80 21.80 15.78
N SER A 71 9.32 22.84 15.10
CA SER A 71 8.07 23.51 15.50
C SER A 71 6.87 22.58 15.32
N GLU A 72 5.82 22.79 16.12
CA GLU A 72 4.56 22.03 16.01
C GLU A 72 3.96 22.09 14.60
N GLU A 73 4.10 23.24 13.92
CA GLU A 73 3.66 23.43 12.54
C GLU A 73 4.42 22.51 11.57
N THR A 74 5.73 22.37 11.75
CA THR A 74 6.56 21.50 10.91
C THR A 74 6.25 20.04 11.17
N GLU A 75 6.09 19.65 12.44
CA GLU A 75 5.67 18.30 12.81
C GLU A 75 4.33 17.93 12.17
N PHE A 76 3.34 18.84 12.24
CA PHE A 76 2.04 18.64 11.60
C PHE A 76 2.15 18.46 10.09
N LYS A 77 2.97 19.28 9.41
CA LYS A 77 3.24 19.17 7.97
C LYS A 77 3.88 17.82 7.61
N VAL A 78 4.86 17.36 8.37
CA VAL A 78 5.52 16.05 8.17
C VAL A 78 4.52 14.91 8.34
N LYS A 79 3.77 14.90 9.45
CA LYS A 79 2.78 13.84 9.74
C LYS A 79 1.66 13.81 8.69
N THR A 80 1.24 14.97 8.20
CA THR A 80 0.25 15.07 7.11
C THR A 80 0.82 14.58 5.78
N SER A 81 2.05 14.96 5.43
CA SER A 81 2.73 14.53 4.21
C SER A 81 2.94 13.00 4.19
N HIS A 82 3.35 12.43 5.31
CA HIS A 82 3.46 10.98 5.48
C HIS A 82 2.13 10.26 5.15
N LYS A 83 1.02 10.72 5.74
CA LYS A 83 -0.31 10.15 5.49
C LYS A 83 -0.77 10.35 4.03
N LEU A 84 -0.43 11.49 3.43
CA LEU A 84 -0.73 11.78 2.04
C LEU A 84 0.01 10.82 1.11
N PHE A 85 1.32 10.67 1.25
CA PHE A 85 2.09 9.75 0.41
C PHE A 85 1.66 8.30 0.60
N TRP A 86 1.34 7.90 1.83
CA TRP A 86 0.79 6.57 2.10
C TRP A 86 -0.55 6.37 1.36
N SER A 87 -1.42 7.36 1.38
CA SER A 87 -2.72 7.32 0.68
C SER A 87 -2.53 7.26 -0.84
N LEU A 88 -1.69 8.11 -1.41
CA LEU A 88 -1.41 8.14 -2.86
C LEU A 88 -0.83 6.81 -3.35
N TYR A 89 0.13 6.26 -2.60
CA TYR A 89 0.68 4.93 -2.87
C TYR A 89 -0.42 3.85 -2.86
N ALA A 90 -1.31 3.85 -1.87
CA ALA A 90 -2.42 2.89 -1.78
C ALA A 90 -3.40 3.02 -2.95
N PHE A 91 -3.73 4.25 -3.37
CA PHE A 91 -4.58 4.50 -4.54
C PHE A 91 -3.95 3.95 -5.83
N VAL A 92 -2.66 4.20 -6.06
CA VAL A 92 -1.96 3.64 -7.21
C VAL A 92 -1.99 2.11 -7.18
N GLY A 93 -1.77 1.51 -6.01
CA GLY A 93 -1.90 0.07 -5.81
C GLY A 93 -3.29 -0.46 -6.20
N LEU A 94 -4.36 0.20 -5.73
CA LEU A 94 -5.74 -0.14 -6.06
C LEU A 94 -5.99 -0.08 -7.57
N VAL A 95 -5.62 1.03 -8.23
CA VAL A 95 -5.80 1.21 -9.69
C VAL A 95 -5.08 0.10 -10.47
N LYS A 96 -3.84 -0.22 -10.11
CA LYS A 96 -3.09 -1.33 -10.75
C LYS A 96 -3.77 -2.68 -10.53
N SER A 97 -4.35 -2.90 -9.36
CA SER A 97 -5.07 -4.16 -9.06
C SER A 97 -6.37 -4.29 -9.86
N ILE A 98 -7.12 -3.19 -10.05
CA ILE A 98 -8.35 -3.18 -10.86
C ILE A 98 -8.02 -3.54 -12.31
N ARG A 99 -6.91 -3.03 -12.86
CA ARG A 99 -6.41 -3.45 -14.18
C ARG A 99 -6.14 -4.95 -14.22
N ALA A 100 -5.42 -5.49 -13.23
CA ALA A 100 -5.10 -6.91 -13.17
C ALA A 100 -6.37 -7.79 -13.04
N LEU A 101 -7.36 -7.33 -12.27
CA LEU A 101 -8.67 -7.96 -12.14
C LEU A 101 -9.42 -7.95 -13.47
N HIS A 102 -9.48 -6.80 -14.15
CA HIS A 102 -10.11 -6.68 -15.47
C HIS A 102 -9.45 -7.61 -16.49
N ALA A 103 -8.12 -7.60 -16.58
CA ALA A 103 -7.37 -8.50 -17.47
C ALA A 103 -7.65 -9.98 -17.16
N SER A 104 -7.70 -10.35 -15.88
CA SER A 104 -8.03 -11.72 -15.46
C SER A 104 -9.48 -12.10 -15.79
N ALA A 105 -10.42 -11.15 -15.69
CA ALA A 105 -11.80 -11.35 -16.07
C ALA A 105 -11.96 -11.57 -17.58
N GLN A 106 -11.23 -10.83 -18.41
CA GLN A 106 -11.23 -11.03 -19.86
C GLN A 106 -10.63 -12.38 -20.24
N LEU A 107 -9.53 -12.78 -19.60
CA LEU A 107 -8.91 -14.09 -19.81
C LEU A 107 -9.88 -15.24 -19.49
N LEU A 108 -10.69 -15.07 -18.44
CA LEU A 108 -11.71 -16.04 -18.04
C LEU A 108 -12.81 -16.23 -19.09
N LYS A 109 -13.15 -15.16 -19.83
CA LYS A 109 -14.12 -15.17 -20.93
C LYS A 109 -13.52 -15.61 -22.27
N SER A 110 -12.18 -15.68 -22.38
CA SER A 110 -11.53 -16.05 -23.63
C SER A 110 -11.74 -17.53 -23.99
N ARG A 111 -11.81 -17.81 -25.30
CA ARG A 111 -11.99 -19.18 -25.83
C ARG A 111 -10.81 -20.11 -25.50
N GLN A 112 -9.61 -19.54 -25.31
CA GLN A 112 -8.38 -20.25 -24.93
C GLN A 112 -8.09 -20.07 -23.43
N ARG A 113 -9.06 -20.38 -22.57
CA ARG A 113 -8.95 -20.24 -21.12
C ARG A 113 -7.84 -21.15 -20.56
N PRO A 114 -6.78 -20.60 -19.94
CA PRO A 114 -5.80 -21.42 -19.23
C PRO A 114 -6.44 -22.13 -18.03
N ARG A 115 -5.95 -23.34 -17.67
CA ARG A 115 -6.46 -24.11 -16.51
C ARG A 115 -6.47 -23.28 -15.21
N CYS A 116 -5.49 -22.39 -15.03
CA CYS A 116 -5.37 -21.54 -13.84
C CYS A 116 -6.16 -20.22 -13.92
N ALA A 117 -6.92 -19.95 -14.98
CA ALA A 117 -7.62 -18.67 -15.16
C ALA A 117 -8.59 -18.34 -14.01
N GLN A 118 -9.31 -19.35 -13.50
CA GLN A 118 -10.21 -19.15 -12.37
C GLN A 118 -9.44 -18.67 -11.14
N ALA A 119 -8.36 -19.37 -10.81
CA ALA A 119 -7.60 -19.07 -9.62
C ALA A 119 -6.87 -17.73 -9.72
N ARG A 120 -6.40 -17.36 -10.91
CA ARG A 120 -5.85 -16.02 -11.17
C ARG A 120 -6.90 -14.93 -10.99
N PHE A 121 -8.12 -15.14 -11.48
CA PHE A 121 -9.23 -14.21 -11.27
C PHE A 121 -9.57 -14.09 -9.78
N THR A 122 -9.74 -15.20 -9.06
CA THR A 122 -9.98 -15.20 -7.61
C THR A 122 -8.87 -14.47 -6.86
N GLN A 123 -7.60 -14.72 -7.19
CA GLN A 123 -6.45 -14.04 -6.60
C GLN A 123 -6.49 -12.52 -6.85
N ALA A 124 -6.80 -12.11 -8.08
CA ALA A 124 -6.93 -10.71 -8.44
C ALA A 124 -8.11 -10.05 -7.69
N SER A 125 -9.25 -10.73 -7.58
CA SER A 125 -10.42 -10.23 -6.82
C SER A 125 -10.07 -10.01 -5.35
N LEU A 126 -9.47 -11.01 -4.69
CA LEU A 126 -9.05 -10.91 -3.29
C LEU A 126 -8.04 -9.78 -3.08
N THR A 127 -7.08 -9.63 -4.00
CA THR A 127 -6.07 -8.57 -3.93
C THR A 127 -6.72 -7.19 -4.09
N THR A 128 -7.64 -7.03 -5.03
CA THR A 128 -8.36 -5.76 -5.23
C THR A 128 -9.25 -5.42 -4.04
N THR A 129 -9.98 -6.39 -3.48
CA THR A 129 -10.78 -6.18 -2.27
C THR A 129 -9.91 -5.76 -1.08
N LYS A 130 -8.77 -6.43 -0.88
CA LYS A 130 -7.81 -6.05 0.17
C LYS A 130 -7.30 -4.62 0.00
N LEU A 131 -6.90 -4.24 -1.22
CA LEU A 131 -6.40 -2.90 -1.51
C LEU A 131 -7.49 -1.83 -1.40
N LEU A 132 -8.75 -2.17 -1.68
CA LEU A 132 -9.87 -1.28 -1.41
C LEU A 132 -10.00 -1.01 0.10
N LEU A 133 -9.92 -2.05 0.94
CA LEU A 133 -9.93 -1.88 2.40
C LEU A 133 -8.73 -1.06 2.89
N ASP A 134 -7.54 -1.28 2.33
CA ASP A 134 -6.36 -0.46 2.65
C ASP A 134 -6.57 1.02 2.30
N VAL A 135 -7.18 1.32 1.14
CA VAL A 135 -7.50 2.70 0.74
C VAL A 135 -8.50 3.32 1.71
N VAL A 136 -9.56 2.60 2.09
CA VAL A 136 -10.53 3.07 3.08
C VAL A 136 -9.84 3.36 4.42
N HIS A 137 -8.98 2.45 4.88
CA HIS A 137 -8.23 2.59 6.10
C HIS A 137 -7.27 3.79 6.07
N VAL A 138 -6.40 3.89 5.06
CA VAL A 138 -5.36 4.93 5.02
C VAL A 138 -5.95 6.33 4.89
N VAL A 139 -6.97 6.50 4.05
CA VAL A 139 -7.63 7.80 3.85
C VAL A 139 -8.35 8.24 5.11
N SER A 140 -8.85 7.30 5.94
CA SER A 140 -9.47 7.65 7.21
C SER A 140 -8.52 8.37 8.18
N TRP A 141 -7.21 8.22 8.03
CA TRP A 141 -6.20 8.90 8.85
C TRP A 141 -5.83 10.30 8.35
N LEU A 142 -6.30 10.71 7.17
CA LEU A 142 -6.07 12.06 6.64
C LEU A 142 -6.79 13.13 7.47
N PRO A 143 -6.30 14.39 7.41
CA PRO A 143 -6.98 15.52 8.05
C PRO A 143 -8.42 15.70 7.56
N ARG A 144 -9.25 16.35 8.39
CA ARG A 144 -10.61 16.72 7.99
C ARG A 144 -10.59 17.61 6.74
N GLY A 145 -11.58 17.42 5.87
CA GLY A 145 -11.70 18.11 4.59
C GLY A 145 -11.01 17.40 3.41
N TRP A 146 -10.26 16.32 3.67
CA TRP A 146 -9.62 15.52 2.62
C TRP A 146 -10.36 14.19 2.50
N LEU A 147 -11.19 14.04 1.46
CA LEU A 147 -12.05 12.86 1.26
C LEU A 147 -12.87 12.55 2.54
N TRP A 148 -12.79 11.33 3.07
CA TRP A 148 -13.39 10.91 4.35
C TRP A 148 -12.38 10.95 5.52
N GLY A 149 -11.36 11.80 5.41
CA GLY A 149 -10.33 11.98 6.44
C GLY A 149 -10.95 12.31 7.80
N SER A 150 -10.55 11.54 8.82
CA SER A 150 -11.05 11.64 10.20
C SER A 150 -12.57 11.42 10.36
N ALA A 151 -13.27 10.90 9.34
CA ALA A 151 -14.71 10.63 9.43
C ALA A 151 -15.03 9.29 10.10
N LEU A 152 -14.12 8.31 10.03
CA LEU A 152 -14.30 7.00 10.67
C LEU A 152 -13.83 7.05 12.12
N GLN A 153 -14.61 6.40 13.00
CA GLN A 153 -14.18 6.13 14.36
C GLN A 153 -12.96 5.19 14.37
N THR A 154 -12.03 5.40 15.31
CA THR A 154 -10.78 4.63 15.42
C THR A 154 -11.01 3.12 15.51
N GLN A 155 -12.11 2.68 16.14
CA GLN A 155 -12.48 1.27 16.23
C GLN A 155 -12.82 0.67 14.86
N HIS A 156 -13.62 1.38 14.05
CA HIS A 156 -13.96 0.96 12.68
C HIS A 156 -12.71 0.95 11.78
N ALA A 157 -11.89 2.00 11.85
CA ALA A 157 -10.65 2.07 11.10
C ALA A 157 -9.71 0.89 11.43
N SER A 158 -9.61 0.52 12.71
CA SER A 158 -8.80 -0.62 13.17
C SER A 158 -9.38 -1.96 12.75
N GLY A 159 -10.71 -2.11 12.77
CA GLY A 159 -11.41 -3.30 12.27
C GLY A 159 -11.16 -3.52 10.78
N ILE A 160 -11.24 -2.45 9.97
CA ILE A 160 -10.95 -2.50 8.52
C ILE A 160 -9.49 -2.91 8.27
N ALA A 161 -8.54 -2.34 9.03
CA ALA A 161 -7.13 -2.71 8.93
C ALA A 161 -6.90 -4.20 9.25
N THR A 162 -7.57 -4.71 10.27
CA THR A 162 -7.49 -6.13 10.66
C THR A 162 -8.04 -7.04 9.57
N LEU A 163 -9.20 -6.69 9.00
CA LEU A 163 -9.79 -7.43 7.89
C LEU A 163 -8.87 -7.43 6.66
N ALA A 164 -8.27 -6.28 6.33
CA ALA A 164 -7.30 -6.16 5.25
C ALA A 164 -6.04 -7.04 5.48
N ALA A 165 -5.56 -7.11 6.73
CA ALA A 165 -4.45 -7.98 7.10
C ALA A 165 -4.79 -9.47 6.94
N ILE A 166 -5.99 -9.90 7.38
CA ILE A 166 -6.49 -11.27 7.19
C ILE A 166 -6.59 -11.59 5.70
N MET A 167 -7.15 -10.68 4.89
CA MET A 167 -7.18 -10.86 3.43
C MET A 167 -5.77 -10.98 2.84
N GLY A 168 -4.79 -10.21 3.34
CA GLY A 168 -3.39 -10.32 2.96
C GLY A 168 -2.83 -11.73 3.18
N LEU A 169 -3.13 -12.35 4.32
CA LEU A 169 -2.73 -13.73 4.62
C LEU A 169 -3.39 -14.73 3.65
N VAL A 170 -4.68 -14.57 3.38
CA VAL A 170 -5.41 -15.42 2.43
C VAL A 170 -4.85 -15.29 1.02
N VAL A 171 -4.57 -14.07 0.56
CA VAL A 171 -3.93 -13.79 -0.74
C VAL A 171 -2.56 -14.46 -0.81
N HIS A 172 -1.73 -14.35 0.24
CA HIS A 172 -0.42 -14.99 0.27
C HIS A 172 -0.53 -16.52 0.19
N TYR A 173 -1.38 -17.12 1.02
CA TYR A 173 -1.60 -18.57 1.05
C TYR A 173 -2.12 -19.12 -0.30
N ASN A 174 -3.08 -18.43 -0.92
CA ASN A 174 -3.60 -18.80 -2.23
C ASN A 174 -2.57 -18.61 -3.35
N GLY A 175 -1.75 -17.56 -3.26
CA GLY A 175 -0.66 -17.29 -4.20
C GLY A 175 0.40 -18.40 -4.20
N MET A 176 0.78 -18.89 -3.01
CA MET A 176 1.73 -20.00 -2.88
C MET A 176 1.25 -21.29 -3.55
N ARG A 177 -0.07 -21.52 -3.62
CA ARG A 177 -0.65 -22.68 -4.31
C ARG A 177 -0.61 -22.58 -5.84
N LEU A 178 -0.37 -21.39 -6.38
CA LEU A 178 -0.32 -21.12 -7.82
C LEU A 178 1.11 -21.16 -8.39
N LEU A 179 2.12 -21.24 -7.52
CA LEU A 179 3.50 -21.41 -7.96
C LEU A 179 3.71 -22.82 -8.52
N PRO A 180 4.45 -22.97 -9.64
CA PRO A 180 4.85 -24.29 -10.11
C PRO A 180 5.67 -24.97 -9.01
N ARG A 181 5.29 -26.20 -8.64
CA ARG A 181 6.13 -27.04 -7.79
C ARG A 181 7.41 -27.34 -8.59
N LYS A 182 8.53 -26.83 -8.10
CA LYS A 182 9.87 -27.19 -8.59
C LYS A 182 10.19 -28.63 -8.20
#